data_AF-A0A5L4TSE7-F1
#
_entry.id   AF-A0A5L4TSE7-F1
#
_cell.length_a   1.000
_cell.length_b   1.000
_cell.length_c   1.000
_cell.angle_alpha   90.00
_cell.angle_beta   90.00
_cell.angle_gamma   90.00
#
_symmetry.space_group_name_H-M   'P 1'
#
loop_
_entity.id
_entity.type
_entity.pdbx_description
1 polymer ?
#
loop_
_entity_poly.entity_id
_entity_poly.type
_entity_poly.pdbx_seq_one_letter_code
_entity_poly.pdbx_strand_id
1 'polypeptide(L)' 'MIIKTKNINCQSCVNLIKASLEDEFGTMQINVENKSIEIDLKAEQVEEFKKQLQELGFEIDNA' A
#
# COMPACT_ATOMS: atom_id res chain seq x y z
N MET A 1 2.36 -9.94 4.28
CA MET A 1 3.38 -9.02 4.85
C MET A 1 2.75 -7.67 5.17
N ILE A 2 3.35 -6.85 6.03
CA ILE A 2 2.82 -5.54 6.44
C ILE A 2 3.78 -4.42 6.00
N ILE A 3 3.27 -3.42 5.29
CA ILE A 3 3.99 -2.23 4.86
C ILE A 3 3.40 -1.03 5.59
N LYS A 4 4.22 -0.30 6.34
CA LYS A 4 3.81 0.94 6.99
C LYS A 4 3.93 2.12 6.04
N THR A 5 3.02 3.06 6.19
CA THR A 5 2.92 4.28 5.38
C THR A 5 2.73 5.50 6.28
N LYS A 6 2.99 6.71 5.77
CA LYS A 6 2.90 7.94 6.58
C LYS A 6 1.60 8.72 6.41
N ASN A 7 1.01 8.67 5.21
CA ASN A 7 0.00 9.61 4.76
C ASN A 7 -1.33 8.97 4.28
N ILE A 8 -1.58 7.69 4.57
CA ILE A 8 -2.92 7.09 4.41
C ILE A 8 -3.80 7.51 5.59
N ASN A 9 -4.66 8.51 5.40
CA ASN A 9 -5.51 9.05 6.48
C ASN A 9 -7.02 9.02 6.16
N CYS A 10 -7.42 8.48 5.00
CA CYS A 10 -8.77 8.66 4.49
C CYS A 10 -9.31 7.44 3.73
N GLN A 11 -10.62 7.25 3.72
CA GLN A 11 -11.24 6.16 2.95
C GLN A 11 -11.00 6.29 1.44
N SER A 12 -10.95 7.51 0.92
CA SER A 12 -10.61 7.74 -0.50
C SER A 12 -9.18 7.29 -0.84
N CYS A 13 -8.26 7.42 0.12
CA CYS A 13 -6.87 6.99 0.00
C CYS A 13 -6.82 5.45 -0.12
N VAL A 14 -7.61 4.76 0.72
CA VAL A 14 -7.79 3.29 0.67
C VAL A 14 -8.34 2.86 -0.69
N ASN A 15 -9.41 3.52 -1.15
CA ASN A 15 -10.05 3.19 -2.42
C ASN A 15 -9.12 3.40 -3.62
N LEU A 16 -8.32 4.47 -3.61
CA LEU A 16 -7.34 4.75 -4.66
C LEU A 16 -6.29 3.63 -4.74
N ILE A 17 -5.67 3.28 -3.61
CA ILE A 17 -4.64 2.24 -3.55
C ILE A 17 -5.21 0.91 -4.05
N LYS A 18 -6.42 0.54 -3.61
CA LYS A 18 -7.08 -0.69 -4.06
C LYS A 18 -7.38 -0.65 -5.56
N ALA A 19 -7.96 0.43 -6.06
CA ALA A 19 -8.29 0.56 -7.47
C ALA A 19 -7.06 0.57 -8.39
N SER A 20 -5.91 1.03 -7.88
CA SER A 20 -4.67 1.09 -8.65
C SER A 20 -3.83 -0.19 -8.55
N LEU A 21 -3.79 -0.84 -7.39
CA LEU A 21 -2.82 -1.90 -7.09
C LEU A 21 -3.45 -3.28 -6.86
N GLU A 22 -4.74 -3.39 -6.56
CA GLU A 22 -5.36 -4.67 -6.16
C GLU A 22 -5.44 -5.67 -7.33
N ASP A 23 -5.64 -5.18 -8.56
CA ASP A 23 -5.66 -6.03 -9.77
C ASP A 23 -4.27 -6.56 -10.14
N GLU A 24 -3.20 -5.81 -9.85
CA GLU A 24 -1.82 -6.18 -10.20
C GLU A 24 -1.15 -7.03 -9.11
N PHE A 25 -1.33 -6.63 -7.85
CA PHE A 25 -0.63 -7.21 -6.70
C PHE A 25 -1.49 -8.14 -5.86
N GLY A 26 -2.79 -8.22 -6.15
CA GLY A 26 -3.75 -9.03 -5.42
C GLY A 26 -4.40 -8.29 -4.24
N THR A 27 -5.27 -9.03 -3.55
CA THR A 27 -6.08 -8.48 -2.45
C THR A 27 -5.20 -7.93 -1.33
N MET A 28 -5.53 -6.71 -0.88
CA MET A 28 -4.86 -6.05 0.24
C MET A 28 -5.83 -5.51 1.28
N GLN A 29 -5.41 -5.54 2.54
CA GLN A 29 -6.12 -4.95 3.66
C GLN A 29 -5.38 -3.68 4.11
N ILE A 30 -6.09 -2.55 4.14
CA ILE A 30 -5.49 -1.27 4.50
C ILE A 30 -6.10 -0.81 5.82
N ASN A 31 -5.24 -0.60 6.82
CA ASN A 31 -5.62 -0.06 8.12
C ASN A 31 -5.22 1.42 8.17
N VAL A 32 -6.21 2.30 8.17
CA VAL A 32 -6.00 3.76 8.19
C VAL A 32 -5.52 4.25 9.56
N GLU A 33 -5.97 3.62 10.65
CA GLU A 33 -5.57 4.00 12.02
C GLU A 33 -4.08 3.74 12.26
N ASN A 34 -3.61 2.57 11.80
CA ASN A 34 -2.20 2.16 11.89
C ASN A 34 -1.37 2.57 10.67
N LYS A 35 -2.01 3.20 9.67
CA LYS A 35 -1.40 3.60 8.40
C LYS A 35 -0.60 2.47 7.74
N SER A 36 -1.17 1.27 7.72
CA SER A 36 -0.48 0.06 7.28
C SER A 36 -1.27 -0.68 6.21
N ILE A 37 -0.56 -1.28 5.26
CA ILE A 37 -1.11 -2.15 4.23
C ILE A 37 -0.62 -3.58 4.50
N GLU A 38 -1.55 -4.49 4.69
CA GLU A 38 -1.31 -5.92 4.73
C GLU A 38 -1.66 -6.53 3.38
N ILE A 39 -0.66 -7.15 2.75
CA ILE A 39 -0.76 -7.73 1.41
C ILE A 39 0.14 -8.95 1.31
N ASP A 40 -0.24 -9.95 0.52
CA ASP A 40 0.60 -11.11 0.23
C ASP A 40 1.37 -10.88 -1.07
N LEU A 41 2.65 -10.51 -0.95
CA LEU A 41 3.53 -10.22 -2.08
C LEU A 41 4.69 -11.20 -2.11
N LYS A 42 5.09 -11.60 -3.32
CA LYS A 42 6.37 -12.28 -3.52
C LYS A 42 7.53 -11.30 -3.35
N ALA A 43 8.71 -11.80 -2.96
CA ALA A 43 9.91 -10.99 -2.76
C ALA A 43 10.26 -10.10 -3.97
N GLU A 44 10.04 -10.61 -5.19
CA GLU A 44 10.25 -9.89 -6.45
C GLU A 44 9.25 -8.74 -6.70
N GLN A 45 8.06 -8.78 -6.08
CA GLN A 45 7.02 -7.77 -6.25
C GLN A 45 7.11 -6.64 -5.22
N VAL A 46 7.84 -6.84 -4.12
CA VAL A 46 7.90 -5.89 -3.01
C VAL A 46 8.42 -4.52 -3.46
N GLU A 47 9.51 -4.49 -4.23
CA GLU A 47 10.11 -3.22 -4.66
C GLU A 47 9.24 -2.48 -5.68
N GLU A 48 8.61 -3.20 -6.62
CA GLU A 48 7.69 -2.57 -7.58
C GLU A 48 6.42 -2.06 -6.90
N PHE A 49 5.84 -2.83 -5.95
CA PHE A 49 4.68 -2.38 -5.16
C PHE A 49 4.99 -1.09 -4.40
N LYS A 50 6.15 -1.03 -3.73
CA LYS A 50 6.60 0.17 -3.01
C LYS A 50 6.76 1.36 -3.95
N LYS A 51 7.36 1.14 -5.13
CA LYS A 51 7.55 2.17 -6.15
C LYS A 51 6.21 2.72 -6.65
N GLN A 52 5.28 1.85 -7.05
CA GLN A 52 3.95 2.30 -7.49
C GLN A 52 3.18 3.02 -6.38
N LEU A 53 3.28 2.53 -5.13
CA LEU A 53 2.68 3.17 -3.97
C LEU A 53 3.21 4.61 -3.79
N GLN A 54 4.51 4.82 -3.97
CA GLN A 54 5.13 6.15 -3.95
C GLN A 54 4.74 7.02 -5.15
N GLU A 55 4.61 6.44 -6.34
CA GLU A 55 4.13 7.14 -7.55
C GLU A 55 2.68 7.62 -7.40
N LEU A 56 1.84 6.88 -6.67
CA LEU A 56 0.49 7.32 -6.26
C LEU A 56 0.51 8.44 -5.21
N GLY A 57 1.68 8.76 -4.64
CA GLY A 57 1.86 9.81 -3.64
C GLY A 57 1.82 9.32 -2.18
N PHE A 58 1.89 8.01 -1.94
CA PHE A 58 1.91 7.45 -0.59
C PHE A 58 3.34 7.16 -0.13
N GLU A 59 3.74 7.75 1.00
CA GLU A 59 5.08 7.56 1.55
C GLU A 59 5.16 6.32 2.42
N ILE A 60 6.22 5.54 2.23
CA ILE A 60 6.53 4.38 3.06
C ILE A 60 7.23 4.84 4.33
N ASP A 61 6.83 4.24 5.45
CA ASP A 61 7.45 4.47 6.75
C ASP A 61 8.51 3.41 7.01
N ASN A 62 9.78 3.78 6.90
CA ASN A 62 10.95 2.91 7.14
C ASN A 62 11.37 2.88 8.63
N ALA A 63 10.42 3.15 9.54
CA ALA A 63 10.64 3.26 10.98
C ALA A 63 10.80 1.91 11.68
#